data_AF-A0A4W5KSX0-F1
#
_entry.id   AF-A0A4W5KSX0-F1
#
_cell.length_a   1.000
_cell.length_b   1.000
_cell.length_c   1.000
_cell.angle_alpha   90.00
_cell.angle_beta   90.00
_cell.angle_gamma   90.00
#
_symmetry.space_group_name_H-M   'P 1'
#
loop_
_entity.id
_entity.type
_entity.pdbx_description
1 polymer ?
#
loop_
_entity_poly.entity_id
_entity_poly.type
_entity_poly.pdbx_seq_one_letter_code
_entity_poly.pdbx_strand_id
1 'polypeptide(L)'
;MAAMKKYFWDSEETEYMLKALRELDIAKHLDGRKVRNLKLFKVAEKRMKQAGYHRSIDQIRHRWKVLKTSYYSWNNNQQTVKLTRFPQYATTMQSIMDESETWNRSHATNSGPVRIRNRPKPTVHDEETEDSEEEATAAQLLHDHSTVDVIIKTDPETPPEMDSNLRIGFIGAGNMAYGIAKGVLQSGDVPPTNVKVSAPSARNFGRFQELGVAVTHSNAELVSSCDLVFVAVKPHLITTILSEITDHVTRKHIIVSVAAGVTLATLQGLLPFDAVVLRLMPNLPCLVQQGALLFSRGTRARQEDGDLLRSLLQHCGLVEEGPEAWIDIHTGLSGSGVAFVYLFAEALAEGAVKMGMPSALAHSIAAQTVLGAGQLLRDSGKHPAQLRSEVCTPGGTTIFGLHAMEQGGVRAATITAVETATERARELGRKSAPTATENRK
;
A
#
# COMPACT_ATOMS: atom_id res chain seq x y z
N MET A 1 -14.52 -31.80 -5.03
CA MET A 1 -15.51 -31.77 -3.93
C MET A 1 -14.96 -31.34 -2.56
N ALA A 2 -13.66 -31.51 -2.25
CA ALA A 2 -13.09 -31.10 -0.94
C ALA A 2 -13.05 -29.56 -0.70
N ALA A 3 -12.97 -28.75 -1.76
CA ALA A 3 -12.91 -27.28 -1.64
C ALA A 3 -14.25 -26.62 -1.22
N MET A 4 -15.40 -27.23 -1.52
CA MET A 4 -16.72 -26.68 -1.13
C MET A 4 -17.03 -26.82 0.37
N LYS A 5 -16.43 -27.80 1.07
CA LYS A 5 -16.60 -27.95 2.53
C LYS A 5 -15.86 -26.88 3.35
N LYS A 6 -14.96 -26.10 2.74
CA LYS A 6 -14.13 -25.11 3.46
C LYS A 6 -14.93 -23.94 4.01
N TYR A 7 -16.04 -23.59 3.36
CA TYR A 7 -16.87 -22.40 3.67
C TYR A 7 -18.34 -22.70 3.93
N PHE A 8 -18.80 -23.94 3.68
CA PHE A 8 -20.16 -24.35 4.02
C PHE A 8 -20.25 -24.65 5.51
N TRP A 9 -21.11 -23.94 6.22
CA TRP A 9 -21.49 -24.17 7.61
C TRP A 9 -22.97 -24.48 7.64
N ASP A 10 -23.36 -25.61 8.22
CA ASP A 10 -24.77 -25.89 8.44
C ASP A 10 -25.33 -25.08 9.63
N SER A 11 -26.64 -25.18 9.82
CA SER A 11 -27.35 -24.40 10.84
C SER A 11 -26.98 -24.84 12.26
N GLU A 12 -26.88 -26.16 12.51
CA GLU A 12 -26.58 -26.73 13.83
C GLU A 12 -25.14 -26.42 14.25
N GLU A 13 -24.19 -26.56 13.32
CA GLU A 13 -22.79 -26.21 13.51
C GLU A 13 -22.63 -24.72 13.86
N THR A 14 -23.38 -23.86 13.18
CA THR A 14 -23.32 -22.40 13.44
C THR A 14 -23.91 -22.05 14.81
N GLU A 15 -25.03 -22.64 15.19
CA GLU A 15 -25.63 -22.43 16.53
C GLU A 15 -24.71 -22.95 17.63
N TYR A 16 -24.13 -24.14 17.45
CA TYR A 16 -23.19 -24.70 18.41
C TYR A 16 -21.97 -23.79 18.61
N MET A 17 -21.40 -23.27 17.51
CA MET A 17 -20.32 -22.30 17.59
C MET A 17 -20.75 -21.02 18.34
N LEU A 18 -21.92 -20.46 18.04
CA LEU A 18 -22.40 -19.25 18.74
C LEU A 18 -22.59 -19.50 20.24
N LYS A 19 -23.16 -20.64 20.62
CA LYS A 19 -23.27 -21.06 22.03
C LYS A 19 -21.91 -21.18 22.70
N ALA A 20 -20.95 -21.83 22.04
CA ALA A 20 -19.61 -21.98 22.58
C ALA A 20 -18.91 -20.63 22.78
N LEU A 21 -19.10 -19.66 21.87
CA LEU A 21 -18.53 -18.32 22.00
C LEU A 21 -19.25 -17.46 23.05
N ARG A 22 -20.55 -17.67 23.24
CA ARG A 22 -21.34 -17.04 24.31
C ARG A 22 -20.82 -17.43 25.69
N GLU A 23 -20.68 -18.73 25.94
CA GLU A 23 -20.16 -19.27 27.21
C GLU A 23 -18.70 -18.85 27.49
N LEU A 24 -17.99 -18.38 26.47
CA LEU A 24 -16.62 -17.84 26.58
C LEU A 24 -16.60 -16.32 26.74
N ASP A 25 -17.75 -15.68 26.94
CA ASP A 25 -17.88 -14.23 27.10
C ASP A 25 -17.18 -13.44 25.97
N ILE A 26 -17.30 -13.90 24.72
CA ILE A 26 -16.56 -13.30 23.60
C ILE A 26 -16.82 -11.80 23.46
N ALA A 27 -18.02 -11.34 23.82
CA ALA A 27 -18.42 -9.95 23.70
C ALA A 27 -17.65 -9.03 24.66
N LYS A 28 -17.27 -9.50 25.87
CA LYS A 28 -16.42 -8.76 26.82
C LYS A 28 -15.00 -8.52 26.32
N HIS A 29 -14.60 -9.28 25.29
CA HIS A 29 -13.26 -9.21 24.71
C HIS A 29 -13.23 -8.43 23.40
N LEU A 30 -14.32 -7.72 23.08
CA LEU A 30 -14.41 -6.82 21.95
C LEU A 30 -13.80 -5.45 22.29
N ASP A 31 -12.95 -4.98 21.39
CA ASP A 31 -12.47 -3.61 21.31
C ASP A 31 -13.00 -3.01 20.00
N GLY A 32 -14.06 -2.21 20.14
CA GLY A 32 -14.93 -1.85 19.03
C GLY A 32 -15.43 -3.10 18.29
N ARG A 33 -14.95 -3.32 17.06
CA ARG A 33 -15.33 -4.48 16.23
C ARG A 33 -14.32 -5.64 16.28
N LYS A 34 -13.22 -5.56 17.02
CA LYS A 34 -12.15 -6.59 17.02
C LYS A 34 -12.12 -7.37 18.33
N VAL A 35 -11.87 -8.68 18.28
CA VAL A 35 -11.67 -9.51 19.49
C VAL A 35 -10.18 -9.45 19.88
N ARG A 36 -9.86 -8.96 21.08
CA ARG A 36 -8.45 -8.84 21.55
C ARG A 36 -7.87 -10.17 22.04
N ASN A 37 -8.69 -10.99 22.70
CA ASN A 37 -8.23 -12.27 23.24
C ASN A 37 -8.41 -13.42 22.24
N LEU A 38 -7.39 -13.64 21.41
CA LEU A 38 -7.42 -14.71 20.40
C LEU A 38 -7.37 -16.13 21.00
N LYS A 39 -7.06 -16.29 22.29
CA LYS A 39 -7.06 -17.61 22.96
C LYS A 39 -8.48 -18.20 23.06
N LEU A 40 -9.52 -17.36 23.05
CA LEU A 40 -10.92 -17.81 23.08
C LEU A 40 -11.26 -18.71 21.89
N PHE A 41 -10.73 -18.40 20.70
CA PHE A 41 -10.96 -19.22 19.50
C PHE A 41 -10.27 -20.59 19.57
N LYS A 42 -9.17 -20.72 20.35
CA LYS A 42 -8.54 -22.03 20.62
C LYS A 42 -9.43 -22.90 21.52
N VAL A 43 -10.07 -22.28 22.50
CA VAL A 43 -11.02 -22.99 23.39
C VAL A 43 -12.28 -23.37 22.63
N ALA A 44 -12.80 -22.46 21.78
CA ALA A 44 -13.94 -22.74 20.91
C ALA A 44 -13.66 -23.87 19.92
N GLU A 45 -12.48 -23.90 19.29
CA GLU A 45 -12.04 -25.01 18.43
C GLU A 45 -12.07 -26.34 19.18
N LYS A 46 -11.52 -26.40 20.40
CA LYS A 46 -11.52 -27.62 21.21
C LYS A 46 -12.94 -28.11 21.51
N ARG A 47 -13.85 -27.19 21.86
CA ARG A 47 -15.27 -27.51 22.14
C ARG A 47 -16.01 -28.00 20.89
N MET A 48 -15.82 -27.32 19.76
CA MET A 48 -16.39 -27.73 18.48
C MET A 48 -15.90 -29.13 18.08
N LYS A 49 -14.60 -29.41 18.23
CA LYS A 49 -14.03 -30.72 17.95
C LYS A 49 -14.62 -31.83 18.84
N GLN A 50 -14.89 -31.55 20.11
CA GLN A 50 -15.53 -32.50 21.03
C GLN A 50 -16.99 -32.81 20.64
N ALA A 51 -17.67 -31.88 19.99
CA ALA A 51 -19.04 -32.06 19.47
C ALA A 51 -19.08 -32.64 18.03
N GLY A 52 -17.95 -33.09 17.49
CA GLY A 52 -17.87 -33.68 16.15
C GLY A 52 -17.69 -32.66 15.01
N TYR A 53 -17.55 -31.36 15.31
CA TYR A 53 -17.35 -30.31 14.32
C TYR A 53 -15.85 -29.99 14.14
N HIS A 54 -15.30 -30.35 12.99
CA HIS A 54 -13.87 -30.18 12.70
C HIS A 54 -13.59 -28.86 11.95
N ARG A 55 -13.49 -27.77 12.70
CA ARG A 55 -13.15 -26.43 12.18
C ARG A 55 -11.85 -25.92 12.78
N SER A 56 -10.98 -25.36 11.93
CA SER A 56 -9.78 -24.66 12.37
C SER A 56 -10.11 -23.34 13.07
N ILE A 57 -9.21 -22.88 13.95
CA ILE A 57 -9.28 -21.54 14.58
C ILE A 57 -9.61 -20.44 13.57
N ASP A 58 -8.96 -20.42 12.40
CA ASP A 58 -9.17 -19.38 11.40
C ASP A 58 -10.54 -19.44 10.73
N GLN A 59 -11.11 -20.64 10.56
CA GLN A 59 -12.49 -20.80 10.09
C GLN A 59 -13.50 -20.27 11.10
N ILE A 60 -13.31 -20.56 12.39
CA ILE A 60 -14.18 -20.08 13.47
C ILE A 60 -14.09 -18.54 13.56
N ARG A 61 -12.88 -17.98 13.51
CA ARG A 61 -12.65 -16.53 13.49
C ARG A 61 -13.33 -15.86 12.32
N HIS A 62 -13.20 -16.44 11.13
CA HIS A 62 -13.82 -15.93 9.93
C HIS A 62 -15.35 -15.98 10.04
N ARG A 63 -15.92 -17.10 10.50
CA ARG A 63 -17.36 -17.27 10.69
C ARG A 63 -17.93 -16.28 11.70
N TRP A 64 -17.28 -16.10 12.84
CA TRP A 64 -17.62 -15.08 13.83
C TRP A 64 -17.60 -13.66 13.22
N LYS A 65 -16.56 -13.32 12.45
CA LYS A 65 -16.48 -12.01 11.77
C LYS A 65 -17.68 -11.79 10.84
N VAL A 66 -18.10 -12.79 10.08
CA VAL A 66 -19.25 -12.71 9.16
C VAL A 66 -20.57 -12.53 9.92
N LEU A 67 -20.82 -13.33 10.95
CA LEU A 67 -22.05 -13.24 11.76
C LEU A 67 -22.15 -11.91 12.50
N LYS A 68 -21.06 -11.45 13.12
CA LYS A 68 -20.99 -10.15 13.79
C LYS A 68 -21.19 -8.98 12.82
N THR A 69 -20.64 -9.06 11.61
CA THR A 69 -20.86 -8.01 10.59
C THR A 69 -22.32 -7.98 10.14
N SER A 70 -22.94 -9.16 10.00
CA SER A 70 -24.35 -9.29 9.63
C SER A 70 -25.27 -8.74 10.74
N TYR A 71 -24.92 -8.96 12.01
CA TYR A 71 -25.60 -8.38 13.18
C TYR A 71 -25.61 -6.86 13.19
N TYR A 72 -24.45 -6.21 13.00
CA TYR A 72 -24.40 -4.74 12.96
C TYR A 72 -25.14 -4.16 11.75
N SER A 73 -25.14 -4.85 10.61
CA SER A 73 -25.94 -4.43 9.45
C SER A 73 -27.44 -4.53 9.71
N TRP A 74 -27.86 -5.62 10.39
CA TRP A 74 -29.25 -5.86 10.77
C TRP A 74 -29.78 -4.79 11.73
N ASN A 75 -29.04 -4.48 12.80
CA ASN A 75 -29.48 -3.51 13.81
C ASN A 75 -29.45 -2.05 13.31
N ASN A 76 -28.62 -1.73 12.32
CA ASN A 76 -28.57 -0.39 11.72
C ASN A 76 -29.55 -0.20 10.53
N ASN A 77 -30.49 -1.14 10.34
CA ASN A 77 -31.50 -1.11 9.28
C ASN A 77 -30.89 -0.96 7.87
N GLN A 78 -29.67 -1.47 7.65
CA GLN A 78 -29.03 -1.47 6.34
C GLN A 78 -29.47 -2.70 5.53
N GLN A 79 -29.89 -2.50 4.27
CA GLN A 79 -30.46 -3.52 3.39
C GLN A 79 -29.52 -4.70 3.02
N THR A 80 -28.25 -4.71 3.44
CA THR A 80 -27.24 -5.68 2.98
C THR A 80 -26.77 -6.61 4.10
N VAL A 81 -27.60 -7.57 4.49
CA VAL A 81 -27.20 -8.62 5.42
C VAL A 81 -26.31 -9.64 4.67
N LYS A 82 -25.01 -9.68 4.99
CA LYS A 82 -24.00 -10.50 4.28
C LYS A 82 -24.26 -12.01 4.34
N LEU A 83 -25.11 -12.47 5.24
CA LEU A 83 -25.48 -13.87 5.39
C LEU A 83 -26.99 -14.01 5.17
N THR A 84 -27.40 -14.65 4.07
CA THR A 84 -28.81 -14.78 3.65
C THR A 84 -29.69 -15.44 4.72
N ARG A 85 -29.11 -16.35 5.53
CA ARG A 85 -29.78 -17.01 6.66
C ARG A 85 -29.54 -16.32 8.01
N PHE A 86 -28.98 -15.11 8.05
CA PHE A 86 -28.74 -14.41 9.31
C PHE A 86 -29.98 -14.24 10.21
N PRO A 87 -31.21 -14.00 9.70
CA PRO A 87 -32.37 -13.84 10.58
C PRO A 87 -32.55 -14.98 11.59
N GLN A 88 -32.18 -16.21 11.23
CA GLN A 88 -32.28 -17.38 12.13
C GLN A 88 -31.30 -17.31 13.31
N TYR A 89 -30.20 -16.56 13.18
CA TYR A 89 -29.17 -16.38 14.21
C TYR A 89 -29.30 -15.05 14.96
N ALA A 90 -30.23 -14.18 14.56
CA ALA A 90 -30.32 -12.81 15.07
C ALA A 90 -30.54 -12.79 16.59
N THR A 91 -31.44 -13.64 17.11
CA THR A 91 -31.72 -13.76 18.55
C THR A 91 -30.49 -14.24 19.34
N THR A 92 -29.81 -15.29 18.86
CA THR A 92 -28.60 -15.82 19.51
C THR A 92 -27.48 -14.77 19.51
N MET A 93 -27.30 -14.06 18.39
CA MET A 93 -26.32 -12.97 18.28
C MET A 93 -26.67 -11.78 19.18
N GLN A 94 -27.92 -11.35 19.22
CA GLN A 94 -28.38 -10.27 20.11
C GLN A 94 -28.08 -10.62 21.57
N SER A 95 -28.39 -11.85 21.98
CA SER A 95 -28.09 -12.33 23.34
C SER A 95 -26.59 -12.34 23.68
N ILE A 96 -25.72 -12.64 22.71
CA ILE A 96 -24.26 -12.59 22.92
C ILE A 96 -23.79 -11.14 23.07
N MET A 97 -24.38 -10.21 22.32
CA MET A 97 -23.91 -8.83 22.23
C MET A 97 -24.47 -7.95 23.37
N ASP A 98 -25.68 -8.21 23.86
CA ASP A 98 -26.31 -7.49 24.99
C ASP A 98 -25.61 -7.72 26.33
N GLU A 99 -24.97 -8.89 26.50
CA GLU A 99 -24.12 -9.18 27.66
C GLU A 99 -22.87 -8.26 27.72
N SER A 100 -22.54 -7.52 26.65
CA SER A 100 -21.50 -6.48 26.64
C SER A 100 -21.98 -5.08 27.02
N GLU A 101 -23.26 -4.74 26.77
CA GLU A 101 -23.81 -3.41 27.11
C GLU A 101 -24.04 -3.25 28.61
N THR A 102 -24.42 -4.32 29.31
CA THR A 102 -24.58 -4.35 30.76
C THR A 102 -23.24 -4.20 31.50
N TRP A 103 -22.15 -4.71 30.93
CA TRP A 103 -20.78 -4.50 31.41
C TRP A 103 -20.27 -3.07 31.17
N ASN A 104 -20.53 -2.50 29.99
CA ASN A 104 -20.09 -1.13 29.68
C ASN A 104 -20.86 -0.06 30.47
N ARG A 105 -22.14 -0.27 30.78
CA ARG A 105 -22.91 0.65 31.65
C ARG A 105 -22.48 0.63 33.12
N SER A 106 -22.01 -0.50 33.63
CA SER A 106 -21.49 -0.59 35.01
C SER A 106 -20.11 0.09 35.18
N HIS A 107 -19.42 0.40 34.09
CA HIS A 107 -18.12 1.10 34.09
C HIS A 107 -18.20 2.58 33.66
N ALA A 108 -19.38 3.07 33.27
CA ALA A 108 -19.58 4.43 32.72
C ALA A 108 -20.26 5.42 33.66
N THR A 109 -20.34 5.17 34.98
CA THR A 109 -20.78 6.16 35.96
C THR A 109 -19.63 7.03 36.45
N ASN A 110 -19.20 7.98 35.64
CA ASN A 110 -18.60 9.24 36.13
C ASN A 110 -18.46 10.26 34.98
N SER A 111 -19.54 10.99 34.69
CA SER A 111 -19.52 12.39 34.23
C SER A 111 -20.96 12.83 33.92
N GLY A 112 -21.43 13.85 34.63
CA GLY A 112 -22.79 14.40 34.50
C GLY A 112 -23.03 15.18 33.19
N PRO A 113 -24.29 15.53 32.88
CA PRO A 113 -24.66 16.02 31.56
C PRO A 113 -24.56 17.55 31.46
N VAL A 114 -24.04 18.04 30.33
CA VAL A 114 -24.16 19.44 29.92
C VAL A 114 -25.17 19.54 28.78
N ARG A 115 -26.23 20.33 29.01
CA ARG A 115 -27.28 20.71 28.05
C ARG A 115 -26.75 21.74 27.05
N ILE A 116 -27.08 21.60 25.77
CA ILE A 116 -26.97 22.68 24.77
C ILE A 116 -28.33 22.93 24.11
N ARG A 117 -28.70 24.21 24.03
CA ARG A 117 -29.98 24.80 23.60
C ARG A 117 -30.09 24.90 22.06
N ASN A 118 -31.33 24.82 21.58
CA ASN A 118 -31.77 25.10 20.20
C ASN A 118 -31.64 26.58 19.79
N ARG A 119 -31.36 26.84 18.51
CA ARG A 119 -31.81 28.04 17.75
C ARG A 119 -31.95 27.74 16.24
N PRO A 120 -32.73 28.54 15.47
CA PRO A 120 -33.57 28.05 14.37
C PRO A 120 -33.12 28.45 12.95
N LYS A 121 -33.78 27.84 11.94
CA LYS A 121 -33.65 28.08 10.48
C LYS A 121 -34.13 29.48 10.04
N PRO A 122 -33.66 30.01 8.90
CA PRO A 122 -34.38 31.03 8.13
C PRO A 122 -35.05 30.47 6.86
N THR A 123 -36.11 31.17 6.46
CA THR A 123 -37.04 30.96 5.34
C THR A 123 -36.69 31.82 4.11
N VAL A 124 -37.33 31.43 3.00
CA VAL A 124 -37.31 31.95 1.61
C VAL A 124 -37.83 33.38 1.48
N HIS A 125 -37.30 34.14 0.51
CA HIS A 125 -38.04 35.15 -0.25
C HIS A 125 -37.54 35.22 -1.70
N ASP A 126 -38.50 35.30 -2.63
CA ASP A 126 -38.38 35.51 -4.07
C ASP A 126 -37.97 36.95 -4.42
N GLU A 127 -37.34 37.14 -5.59
CA GLU A 127 -37.56 38.30 -6.46
C GLU A 127 -37.03 38.01 -7.89
N GLU A 128 -37.85 38.34 -8.89
CA GLU A 128 -37.68 38.20 -10.34
C GLU A 128 -36.94 39.39 -10.98
N THR A 129 -36.34 39.18 -12.16
CA THR A 129 -36.22 40.02 -13.40
C THR A 129 -34.97 39.60 -14.20
N GLU A 130 -35.07 39.06 -15.43
CA GLU A 130 -35.05 39.74 -16.76
C GLU A 130 -33.83 40.70 -16.92
N ASP A 131 -33.00 40.72 -17.98
CA ASP A 131 -33.18 40.36 -19.40
C ASP A 131 -31.83 40.35 -20.17
N SER A 132 -31.85 39.81 -21.40
CA SER A 132 -30.93 40.01 -22.57
C SER A 132 -29.45 39.53 -22.51
N GLU A 133 -28.98 38.59 -23.34
CA GLU A 133 -28.63 38.65 -24.79
C GLU A 133 -27.40 39.53 -25.14
N GLU A 134 -26.30 38.90 -25.58
CA GLU A 134 -25.53 39.34 -26.76
C GLU A 134 -24.50 38.25 -27.20
N GLU A 135 -24.71 37.73 -28.41
CA GLU A 135 -23.70 37.07 -29.24
C GLU A 135 -22.71 38.12 -29.79
N ALA A 136 -21.43 37.76 -29.94
CA ALA A 136 -20.69 37.85 -31.23
C ALA A 136 -19.16 37.77 -31.07
N THR A 137 -18.59 36.84 -31.85
CA THR A 137 -17.32 36.94 -32.61
C THR A 137 -15.98 37.17 -31.89
N ALA A 138 -15.14 36.14 -31.93
CA ALA A 138 -13.76 36.29 -32.41
C ALA A 138 -13.21 34.91 -32.84
N ALA A 139 -13.42 34.58 -34.12
CA ALA A 139 -12.55 33.67 -34.83
C ALA A 139 -11.20 34.35 -35.07
N GLN A 140 -10.15 33.53 -35.28
CA GLN A 140 -8.79 33.89 -35.70
C GLN A 140 -7.83 34.30 -34.58
N LEU A 141 -7.05 33.33 -34.10
CA LEU A 141 -5.59 33.41 -34.03
C LEU A 141 -5.05 31.96 -34.06
N LEU A 142 -4.89 31.45 -35.29
CA LEU A 142 -4.09 30.28 -35.62
C LEU A 142 -2.66 30.78 -35.87
N HIS A 143 -1.73 30.46 -34.97
CA HIS A 143 -0.30 30.24 -35.23
C HIS A 143 0.15 29.26 -34.14
N ASP A 144 0.22 27.97 -34.49
CA ASP A 144 1.46 27.34 -34.99
C ASP A 144 2.56 27.37 -33.95
N HIS A 145 2.62 26.29 -33.15
CA HIS A 145 3.86 25.64 -32.73
C HIS A 145 3.53 24.18 -32.42
N SER A 146 3.36 23.40 -33.50
CA SER A 146 3.60 21.96 -33.44
C SER A 146 5.10 21.73 -33.38
N THR A 147 5.63 21.45 -32.19
CA THR A 147 6.81 20.59 -32.04
C THR A 147 6.35 19.37 -31.28
N VAL A 148 5.86 18.41 -32.07
CA VAL A 148 5.89 17.00 -31.74
C VAL A 148 7.36 16.67 -31.52
N ASP A 149 7.77 16.47 -30.26
CA ASP A 149 9.08 15.91 -29.98
C ASP A 149 9.14 14.54 -30.66
N VAL A 150 9.92 14.50 -31.74
CA VAL A 150 10.31 13.28 -32.40
C VAL A 150 11.04 12.45 -31.34
N ILE A 151 10.39 11.37 -30.90
CA ILE A 151 11.04 10.29 -30.17
C ILE A 151 12.08 9.72 -31.13
N ILE A 152 13.30 10.25 -31.08
CA ILE A 152 14.46 9.58 -31.62
C ILE A 152 14.62 8.34 -30.75
N LYS A 153 14.17 7.19 -31.27
CA LYS A 153 14.67 5.91 -30.82
C LYS A 153 16.17 5.90 -31.13
N THR A 154 16.97 6.35 -30.18
CA THR A 154 18.35 5.91 -30.09
C THR A 154 18.29 4.39 -29.91
N ASP A 155 19.02 3.67 -30.77
CA ASP A 155 19.27 2.25 -30.59
C ASP A 155 19.62 1.98 -29.12
N PRO A 156 19.14 0.88 -28.51
CA PRO A 156 19.63 0.51 -27.20
C PRO A 156 21.13 0.25 -27.36
N GLU A 157 21.95 1.18 -26.87
CA GLU A 157 23.35 0.90 -26.59
C GLU A 157 23.35 -0.43 -25.83
N THR A 158 24.14 -1.38 -26.33
CA THR A 158 24.40 -2.64 -25.62
C THR A 158 24.63 -2.31 -24.14
N PRO A 159 23.85 -2.90 -23.21
CA PRO A 159 24.06 -2.65 -21.79
C PRO A 159 25.54 -2.86 -21.48
N PRO A 160 26.17 -1.98 -20.68
CA PRO A 160 27.55 -2.20 -20.28
C PRO A 160 27.66 -3.63 -19.74
N GLU A 161 28.64 -4.40 -20.22
CA GLU A 161 28.91 -5.75 -19.70
C GLU A 161 29.03 -5.64 -18.18
N MET A 162 28.04 -6.18 -17.48
CA MET A 162 28.00 -6.20 -16.02
C MET A 162 29.12 -7.10 -15.52
N ASP A 163 29.97 -6.58 -14.65
CA ASP A 163 31.02 -7.37 -14.01
C ASP A 163 30.38 -8.47 -13.17
N SER A 164 30.52 -9.72 -13.62
CA SER A 164 30.04 -10.93 -12.95
C SER A 164 30.56 -11.10 -11.50
N ASN A 165 31.54 -10.28 -11.07
CA ASN A 165 32.04 -10.24 -9.70
C ASN A 165 31.34 -9.23 -8.78
N LEU A 166 30.42 -8.40 -9.28
CA LEU A 166 29.75 -7.38 -8.45
C LEU A 166 29.03 -8.02 -7.26
N ARG A 167 29.33 -7.54 -6.04
CA ARG A 167 28.73 -8.04 -4.79
C ARG A 167 27.73 -7.05 -4.21
N ILE A 168 26.52 -7.55 -3.94
CA ILE A 168 25.39 -6.73 -3.50
C ILE A 168 24.98 -7.11 -2.07
N GLY A 169 24.94 -6.11 -1.21
CA GLY A 169 24.54 -6.24 0.18
C GLY A 169 23.18 -5.61 0.46
N PHE A 170 22.37 -6.23 1.31
CA PHE A 170 21.14 -5.63 1.83
C PHE A 170 21.19 -5.57 3.37
N ILE A 171 21.30 -4.36 3.92
CA ILE A 171 21.11 -4.14 5.35
C ILE A 171 19.61 -4.02 5.63
N GLY A 172 19.08 -5.05 6.29
CA GLY A 172 17.65 -5.19 6.59
C GLY A 172 16.97 -6.21 5.70
N ALA A 173 16.53 -7.33 6.28
CA ALA A 173 15.79 -8.41 5.59
C ALA A 173 14.29 -8.11 5.43
N GLY A 174 13.91 -6.87 5.08
CA GLY A 174 12.53 -6.40 4.92
C GLY A 174 11.89 -6.73 3.57
N ASN A 175 10.61 -6.38 3.37
CA ASN A 175 9.91 -6.61 2.09
C ASN A 175 10.57 -5.89 0.91
N MET A 176 11.05 -4.67 1.11
CA MET A 176 11.71 -3.91 0.05
C MET A 176 13.04 -4.55 -0.34
N ALA A 177 13.88 -4.93 0.62
CA ALA A 177 15.10 -5.71 0.34
C ALA A 177 14.80 -7.00 -0.42
N TYR A 178 13.74 -7.73 -0.04
CA TYR A 178 13.36 -8.96 -0.72
C TYR A 178 12.89 -8.73 -2.16
N GLY A 179 12.04 -7.72 -2.39
CA GLY A 179 11.55 -7.38 -3.73
C GLY A 179 12.68 -6.96 -4.66
N ILE A 180 13.60 -6.12 -4.16
CA ILE A 180 14.77 -5.67 -4.92
C ILE A 180 15.74 -6.82 -5.18
N ALA A 181 16.10 -7.61 -4.16
CA ALA A 181 16.99 -8.75 -4.33
C ALA A 181 16.42 -9.74 -5.36
N LYS A 182 15.12 -10.01 -5.34
CA LYS A 182 14.47 -10.88 -6.33
C LYS A 182 14.60 -10.32 -7.75
N GLY A 183 14.42 -9.01 -7.96
CA GLY A 183 14.58 -8.39 -9.28
C GLY A 183 16.01 -8.41 -9.77
N VAL A 184 16.96 -8.07 -8.89
CA VAL A 184 18.40 -8.15 -9.18
C VAL A 184 18.79 -9.55 -9.65
N LEU A 185 18.33 -10.60 -8.97
CA LEU A 185 18.64 -11.99 -9.35
C LEU A 185 17.95 -12.44 -10.64
N GLN A 186 16.80 -11.85 -10.99
CA GLN A 186 16.09 -12.17 -12.23
C GLN A 186 16.78 -11.64 -13.49
N SER A 187 17.65 -10.64 -13.36
CA SER A 187 18.46 -10.15 -14.49
C SER A 187 19.36 -11.25 -15.06
N GLY A 188 19.80 -12.19 -14.22
CA GLY A 188 20.84 -13.17 -14.56
C GLY A 188 22.26 -12.60 -14.47
N ASP A 189 22.42 -11.29 -14.31
CA ASP A 189 23.72 -10.62 -14.33
C ASP A 189 24.48 -10.77 -13.00
N VAL A 190 23.76 -11.01 -11.90
CA VAL A 190 24.33 -11.20 -10.55
C VAL A 190 23.92 -12.57 -10.00
N PRO A 191 24.88 -13.50 -9.75
CA PRO A 191 24.53 -14.79 -9.18
C PRO A 191 24.10 -14.64 -7.72
N PRO A 192 23.21 -15.51 -7.20
CA PRO A 192 22.79 -15.48 -5.79
C PRO A 192 23.93 -15.50 -4.77
N THR A 193 25.05 -16.15 -5.11
CA THR A 193 26.26 -16.22 -4.28
C THR A 193 26.93 -14.87 -4.07
N ASN A 194 26.68 -13.90 -4.95
CA ASN A 194 27.21 -12.54 -4.84
C ASN A 194 26.26 -11.61 -4.07
N VAL A 195 25.09 -12.10 -3.65
CA VAL A 195 24.14 -11.33 -2.85
C VAL A 195 24.20 -11.78 -1.40
N LYS A 196 24.23 -10.81 -0.48
CA LYS A 196 24.20 -11.06 0.96
C LYS A 196 23.19 -10.14 1.65
N VAL A 197 22.51 -10.64 2.68
CA VAL A 197 21.51 -9.89 3.46
C VAL A 197 21.85 -9.95 4.95
N SER A 198 21.77 -8.82 5.64
CA SER A 198 21.89 -8.75 7.10
C SER A 198 20.59 -8.40 7.80
N ALA A 199 20.36 -8.97 8.98
CA ALA A 199 19.30 -8.54 9.89
C ALA A 199 19.58 -8.96 11.34
N PRO A 200 19.07 -8.23 12.35
CA PRO A 200 19.24 -8.60 13.75
C PRO A 200 18.49 -9.88 14.15
N SER A 201 17.56 -10.36 13.34
CA SER A 201 16.80 -11.59 13.59
C SER A 201 16.70 -12.45 12.35
N ALA A 202 16.74 -13.78 12.52
CA ALA A 202 16.63 -14.74 11.43
C ALA A 202 15.20 -14.91 10.87
N ARG A 203 14.21 -14.17 11.40
CA ARG A 203 12.78 -14.30 11.08
C ARG A 203 12.50 -14.32 9.56
N ASN A 204 13.23 -13.52 8.80
CA ASN A 204 13.02 -13.37 7.36
C ASN A 204 14.12 -14.01 6.52
N PHE A 205 15.10 -14.72 7.11
CA PHE A 205 16.21 -15.30 6.34
C PHE A 205 15.76 -16.40 5.38
N GLY A 206 14.79 -17.24 5.77
CA GLY A 206 14.33 -18.36 4.96
C GLY A 206 14.00 -17.98 3.51
N ARG A 207 13.23 -16.91 3.30
CA ARG A 207 12.89 -16.45 1.93
C ARG A 207 14.09 -15.97 1.10
N PHE A 208 15.16 -15.48 1.73
CA PHE A 208 16.38 -15.11 1.00
C PHE A 208 17.23 -16.34 0.70
N GLN A 209 17.33 -17.27 1.65
CA GLN A 209 18.02 -18.54 1.46
C GLN A 209 17.36 -19.39 0.36
N GLU A 210 16.03 -19.34 0.23
CA GLU A 210 15.28 -19.93 -0.90
C GLU A 210 15.70 -19.37 -2.26
N LEU A 211 16.24 -18.14 -2.31
CA LEU A 211 16.80 -17.53 -3.51
C LEU A 211 18.30 -17.85 -3.70
N GLY A 212 18.92 -18.62 -2.80
CA GLY A 212 20.36 -18.89 -2.80
C GLY A 212 21.22 -17.76 -2.22
N VAL A 213 20.60 -16.77 -1.57
CA VAL A 213 21.27 -15.57 -1.03
C VAL A 213 21.88 -15.87 0.34
N ALA A 214 23.12 -15.43 0.55
CA ALA A 214 23.79 -15.55 1.84
C ALA A 214 23.15 -14.63 2.90
N VAL A 215 23.14 -15.06 4.15
CA VAL A 215 22.57 -14.29 5.27
C VAL A 215 23.59 -14.13 6.40
N THR A 216 23.56 -12.99 7.09
CA THR A 216 24.41 -12.71 8.26
C THR A 216 23.67 -11.87 9.29
N HIS A 217 24.14 -11.88 10.54
CA HIS A 217 23.68 -10.97 11.58
C HIS A 217 24.55 -9.70 11.69
N SER A 218 25.67 -9.61 10.97
CA SER A 218 26.63 -8.51 11.06
C SER A 218 26.52 -7.56 9.86
N ASN A 219 26.21 -6.29 10.13
CA ASN A 219 26.19 -5.26 9.08
C ASN A 219 27.63 -4.95 8.60
N ALA A 220 28.58 -4.88 9.53
CA ALA A 220 29.99 -4.66 9.23
C ALA A 220 30.60 -5.72 8.29
N GLU A 221 30.30 -7.00 8.55
CA GLU A 221 30.73 -8.12 7.71
C GLU A 221 30.12 -8.02 6.30
N LEU A 222 28.83 -7.67 6.22
CA LEU A 222 28.14 -7.48 4.95
C LEU A 222 28.79 -6.35 4.15
N VAL A 223 28.94 -5.15 4.74
CA VAL A 223 29.51 -3.98 4.06
C VAL A 223 30.91 -4.30 3.55
N SER A 224 31.79 -4.84 4.40
CA SER A 224 33.17 -5.14 4.03
C SER A 224 33.30 -6.09 2.82
N SER A 225 32.31 -6.96 2.63
CA SER A 225 32.30 -7.99 1.58
C SER A 225 31.49 -7.61 0.32
N CYS A 226 30.90 -6.41 0.26
CA CYS A 226 30.07 -5.95 -0.85
C CYS A 226 30.63 -4.69 -1.52
N ASP A 227 30.16 -4.40 -2.73
CA ASP A 227 30.49 -3.21 -3.51
C ASP A 227 29.29 -2.25 -3.54
N LEU A 228 28.07 -2.78 -3.67
CA LEU A 228 26.85 -2.00 -3.61
C LEU A 228 26.00 -2.44 -2.42
N VAL A 229 25.63 -1.51 -1.54
CA VAL A 229 24.93 -1.81 -0.28
C VAL A 229 23.61 -1.06 -0.21
N PHE A 230 22.50 -1.79 -0.27
CA PHE A 230 21.17 -1.27 0.02
C PHE A 230 20.92 -1.17 1.52
N VAL A 231 20.64 0.02 2.01
CA VAL A 231 20.20 0.26 3.39
C VAL A 231 18.67 0.29 3.42
N ALA A 232 18.08 -0.88 3.67
CA ALA A 232 16.64 -1.15 3.59
C ALA A 232 15.98 -1.34 4.98
N VAL A 233 16.37 -0.48 5.93
CA VAL A 233 15.82 -0.44 7.29
C VAL A 233 14.75 0.64 7.44
N LYS A 234 14.06 0.65 8.59
CA LYS A 234 13.09 1.71 8.89
C LYS A 234 13.81 3.05 9.07
N PRO A 235 13.18 4.20 8.71
CA PRO A 235 13.84 5.50 8.76
C PRO A 235 14.49 5.87 10.10
N HIS A 236 13.81 5.59 11.21
CA HIS A 236 14.33 5.88 12.56
C HIS A 236 15.57 5.06 12.97
N LEU A 237 15.93 4.02 12.20
CA LEU A 237 17.12 3.20 12.44
C LEU A 237 18.33 3.69 11.64
N ILE A 238 18.14 4.59 10.67
CA ILE A 238 19.19 4.96 9.72
C ILE A 238 20.41 5.55 10.42
N THR A 239 20.21 6.47 11.38
CA THR A 239 21.32 7.04 12.14
C THR A 239 22.16 5.96 12.82
N THR A 240 21.53 5.05 13.56
CA THR A 240 22.22 3.97 14.26
C THR A 240 22.97 3.05 13.30
N ILE A 241 22.33 2.66 12.20
CA ILE A 241 22.90 1.70 11.24
C ILE A 241 24.05 2.33 10.44
N LEU A 242 23.92 3.59 10.00
CA LEU A 242 25.00 4.26 9.30
C LEU A 242 26.20 4.48 10.22
N SER A 243 25.98 4.92 11.46
CA SER A 243 27.06 5.02 12.45
C SER A 243 27.76 3.70 12.74
N GLU A 244 27.03 2.57 12.73
CA GLU A 244 27.61 1.23 12.91
C GLU A 244 28.55 0.83 11.76
N ILE A 245 28.21 1.20 10.52
CA ILE A 245 28.95 0.74 9.33
C ILE A 245 29.99 1.75 8.83
N THR A 246 29.98 2.99 9.31
CA THR A 246 30.79 4.11 8.77
C THR A 246 32.27 3.75 8.64
N ASP A 247 32.86 3.08 9.64
CA ASP A 247 34.29 2.69 9.62
C ASP A 247 34.63 1.60 8.59
N HIS A 248 33.60 0.93 8.05
CA HIS A 248 33.73 -0.08 7.00
C HIS A 248 33.44 0.48 5.60
N VAL A 249 32.88 1.68 5.51
CA VAL A 249 32.57 2.33 4.24
C VAL A 249 33.84 3.00 3.69
N THR A 250 34.12 2.73 2.42
CA THR A 250 35.25 3.27 1.67
C THR A 250 34.78 3.68 0.27
N ARG A 251 35.64 4.35 -0.50
CA ARG A 251 35.34 4.82 -1.87
C ARG A 251 34.88 3.74 -2.85
N LYS A 252 35.13 2.45 -2.56
CA LYS A 252 34.64 1.35 -3.41
C LYS A 252 33.13 1.16 -3.31
N HIS A 253 32.52 1.62 -2.21
CA HIS A 253 31.14 1.27 -1.90
C HIS A 253 30.15 2.29 -2.48
N ILE A 254 29.08 1.78 -3.08
CA ILE A 254 27.88 2.53 -3.43
C ILE A 254 26.81 2.25 -2.38
N ILE A 255 26.48 3.25 -1.56
CA ILE A 255 25.44 3.13 -0.53
C ILE A 255 24.10 3.59 -1.09
N VAL A 256 23.13 2.69 -1.18
CA VAL A 256 21.78 2.97 -1.69
C VAL A 256 20.78 2.97 -0.53
N SER A 257 20.33 4.13 -0.08
CA SER A 257 19.31 4.22 0.96
C SER A 257 17.91 4.03 0.39
N VAL A 258 17.12 3.16 1.02
CA VAL A 258 15.71 2.90 0.68
C VAL A 258 14.76 3.53 1.72
N ALA A 259 15.31 4.30 2.66
CA ALA A 259 14.54 4.83 3.78
C ALA A 259 13.70 6.06 3.38
N ALA A 260 12.39 5.94 3.56
CA ALA A 260 11.46 7.04 3.35
C ALA A 260 11.79 8.25 4.27
N GLY A 261 11.78 9.45 3.69
CA GLY A 261 12.00 10.70 4.43
C GLY A 261 13.44 10.98 4.86
N VAL A 262 14.43 10.14 4.54
CA VAL A 262 15.83 10.47 4.87
C VAL A 262 16.51 11.09 3.65
N THR A 263 16.92 12.36 3.77
CA THR A 263 17.50 13.13 2.67
C THR A 263 18.95 12.70 2.37
N LEU A 264 19.40 12.94 1.14
CA LEU A 264 20.80 12.78 0.74
C LEU A 264 21.74 13.59 1.64
N ALA A 265 21.35 14.81 2.02
CA ALA A 265 22.12 15.63 2.94
C ALA A 265 22.33 14.93 4.30
N THR A 266 21.28 14.33 4.88
CA THR A 266 21.39 13.56 6.13
C THR A 266 22.24 12.31 5.95
N LEU A 267 22.05 11.56 4.85
CA LEU A 267 22.81 10.33 4.58
C LEU A 267 24.31 10.62 4.43
N GLN A 268 24.66 11.64 3.63
CA GLN A 268 26.05 12.06 3.41
C GLN A 268 26.69 12.64 4.68
N GLY A 269 25.92 13.27 5.57
CA GLY A 269 26.42 13.77 6.85
C GLY A 269 26.73 12.67 7.86
N LEU A 270 26.18 11.47 7.68
CA LEU A 270 26.39 10.31 8.56
C LEU A 270 27.50 9.36 8.06
N LEU A 271 27.90 9.51 6.80
CA LEU A 271 28.87 8.66 6.13
C LEU A 271 30.19 9.43 5.89
N PRO A 272 31.29 8.71 5.57
CA PRO A 272 32.53 9.36 5.15
C PRO A 272 32.31 10.34 3.98
N PHE A 273 33.08 11.43 3.96
CA PHE A 273 32.91 12.53 2.99
C PHE A 273 33.02 12.11 1.51
N ASP A 274 33.72 11.02 1.25
CA ASP A 274 33.96 10.43 -0.06
C ASP A 274 33.05 9.22 -0.38
N ALA A 275 32.06 8.93 0.46
CA ALA A 275 31.09 7.88 0.21
C ALA A 275 30.20 8.22 -0.99
N VAL A 276 30.02 7.24 -1.88
CA VAL A 276 29.05 7.33 -2.98
C VAL A 276 27.68 6.95 -2.43
N VAL A 277 26.73 7.87 -2.50
CA VAL A 277 25.39 7.71 -1.91
C VAL A 277 24.32 7.93 -2.97
N LEU A 278 23.37 7.01 -3.04
CA LEU A 278 22.14 7.10 -3.82
C LEU A 278 20.94 7.04 -2.87
N ARG A 279 19.92 7.87 -3.12
CA ARG A 279 18.63 7.78 -2.42
C ARG A 279 17.63 7.16 -3.39
N LEU A 280 17.09 6.02 -3.03
CA LEU A 280 16.14 5.25 -3.83
C LEU A 280 14.79 5.20 -3.11
N MET A 281 13.72 5.46 -3.85
CA MET A 281 12.36 5.26 -3.37
C MET A 281 11.65 4.25 -4.28
N PRO A 282 11.50 3.00 -3.84
CA PRO A 282 10.67 2.00 -4.51
C PRO A 282 9.23 2.05 -3.97
N ASN A 283 8.35 1.26 -4.58
CA ASN A 283 7.02 0.99 -4.05
C ASN A 283 6.75 -0.52 -3.89
N LEU A 284 5.61 -0.86 -3.28
CA LEU A 284 5.27 -2.24 -2.92
C LEU A 284 5.24 -3.24 -4.11
N PRO A 285 4.76 -2.86 -5.31
CA PRO A 285 4.79 -3.71 -6.50
C PRO A 285 6.16 -4.27 -6.92
N CYS A 286 7.29 -3.79 -6.39
CA CYS A 286 8.58 -4.47 -6.55
C CYS A 286 8.54 -5.95 -6.11
N LEU A 287 7.66 -6.34 -5.17
CA LEU A 287 7.50 -7.74 -4.75
C LEU A 287 7.04 -8.66 -5.89
N VAL A 288 6.31 -8.11 -6.85
CA VAL A 288 5.83 -8.80 -8.05
C VAL A 288 6.52 -8.30 -9.32
N GLN A 289 7.65 -7.58 -9.18
CA GLN A 289 8.49 -7.14 -10.28
C GLN A 289 7.74 -6.21 -11.25
N GLN A 290 6.85 -5.38 -10.70
CA GLN A 290 6.07 -4.36 -11.40
C GLN A 290 6.14 -3.03 -10.64
N GLY A 291 7.30 -2.77 -10.03
CA GLY A 291 7.59 -1.57 -9.26
C GLY A 291 7.59 -0.30 -10.10
N ALA A 292 7.44 0.82 -9.40
CA ALA A 292 7.91 2.12 -9.86
C ALA A 292 8.95 2.58 -8.86
N LEU A 293 10.14 2.90 -9.36
CA LEU A 293 11.30 3.26 -8.58
C LEU A 293 11.83 4.60 -9.09
N LEU A 294 12.12 5.51 -8.17
CA LEU A 294 12.80 6.76 -8.48
C LEU A 294 14.05 6.87 -7.59
N PHE A 295 15.18 7.24 -8.18
CA PHE A 295 16.38 7.53 -7.41
C PHE A 295 16.99 8.89 -7.73
N SER A 296 17.81 9.36 -6.79
CA SER A 296 18.60 10.58 -6.92
C SER A 296 20.03 10.31 -6.47
N ARG A 297 20.97 10.91 -7.20
CA ARG A 297 22.40 10.83 -6.92
C ARG A 297 22.82 11.83 -5.85
N GLY A 298 23.61 11.36 -4.90
CA GLY A 298 24.35 12.23 -3.99
C GLY A 298 25.47 12.99 -4.71
N THR A 299 26.05 13.95 -4.03
CA THR A 299 27.10 14.86 -4.53
C THR A 299 28.37 14.15 -5.04
N ARG A 300 28.62 12.92 -4.59
CA ARG A 300 29.78 12.10 -4.99
C ARG A 300 29.46 11.01 -6.00
N ALA A 301 28.18 10.75 -6.27
CA ALA A 301 27.76 9.72 -7.22
C ALA A 301 27.87 10.24 -8.66
N ARG A 302 28.57 9.49 -9.49
CA ARG A 302 28.77 9.74 -10.93
C ARG A 302 27.61 9.18 -11.72
N GLN A 303 27.53 9.53 -13.01
CA GLN A 303 26.50 9.00 -13.89
C GLN A 303 26.57 7.48 -14.00
N GLU A 304 27.78 6.92 -14.10
CA GLU A 304 28.06 5.48 -14.10
C GLU A 304 27.42 4.74 -12.89
N ASP A 305 27.44 5.34 -11.69
CA ASP A 305 26.86 4.73 -10.49
C ASP A 305 25.32 4.68 -10.59
N GLY A 306 24.72 5.70 -11.22
CA GLY A 306 23.28 5.75 -11.50
C GLY A 306 22.86 4.78 -12.60
N ASP A 307 23.65 4.66 -13.67
CA ASP A 307 23.41 3.74 -14.77
C ASP A 307 23.53 2.28 -14.31
N LEU A 308 24.51 1.97 -13.46
CA LEU A 308 24.62 0.67 -12.79
C LEU A 308 23.37 0.37 -11.95
N LEU A 309 22.93 1.31 -11.11
CA LEU A 309 21.73 1.11 -10.31
C LEU A 309 20.49 0.89 -11.18
N ARG A 310 20.34 1.66 -12.27
CA ARG A 310 19.23 1.50 -13.21
C ARG A 310 19.24 0.12 -13.86
N SER A 311 20.38 -0.33 -14.37
CA SER A 311 20.56 -1.64 -14.99
C SER A 311 20.20 -2.78 -14.03
N LEU A 312 20.66 -2.71 -12.78
CA LEU A 312 20.35 -3.68 -11.73
C LEU A 312 18.86 -3.76 -11.39
N LEU A 313 18.19 -2.60 -11.39
CA LEU A 313 16.82 -2.48 -10.89
C LEU A 313 15.75 -2.56 -11.99
N GLN A 314 16.09 -2.55 -13.28
CA GLN A 314 15.12 -2.57 -14.38
C GLN A 314 14.16 -3.78 -14.33
N HIS A 315 14.63 -4.90 -13.77
CA HIS A 315 13.82 -6.11 -13.56
C HIS A 315 12.84 -5.97 -12.39
N CYS A 316 13.02 -4.99 -11.51
CA CYS A 316 12.07 -4.66 -10.44
C CYS A 316 10.84 -3.91 -10.96
N GLY A 317 10.92 -3.29 -12.14
CA GLY A 317 9.87 -2.45 -12.73
C GLY A 317 10.45 -1.20 -13.40
N LEU A 318 9.66 -0.12 -13.47
CA LEU A 318 10.12 1.17 -14.01
C LEU A 318 11.16 1.80 -13.06
N VAL A 319 12.32 2.20 -13.59
CA VAL A 319 13.39 2.85 -12.82
C VAL A 319 13.77 4.17 -13.46
N GLU A 320 13.49 5.26 -12.76
CA GLU A 320 13.81 6.61 -13.23
C GLU A 320 14.84 7.29 -12.32
N GLU A 321 15.62 8.18 -12.91
CA GLU A 321 16.51 9.09 -12.19
C GLU A 321 15.92 10.50 -12.22
N GLY A 322 16.01 11.23 -11.10
CA GLY A 322 15.60 12.62 -11.08
C GLY A 322 16.10 13.41 -9.87
N PRO A 323 15.77 14.71 -9.79
CA PRO A 323 16.06 15.55 -8.64
C PRO A 323 15.50 14.95 -7.34
N GLU A 324 16.21 15.15 -6.23
CA GLU A 324 15.77 14.63 -4.91
C GLU A 324 14.38 15.14 -4.51
N ALA A 325 14.02 16.36 -4.93
CA ALA A 325 12.69 16.93 -4.69
C ALA A 325 11.54 16.08 -5.28
N TRP A 326 11.82 15.27 -6.30
CA TRP A 326 10.84 14.35 -6.88
C TRP A 326 10.62 13.10 -6.04
N ILE A 327 11.52 12.75 -5.11
CA ILE A 327 11.34 11.55 -4.27
C ILE A 327 10.11 11.69 -3.36
N ASP A 328 9.87 12.87 -2.80
CA ASP A 328 8.68 13.07 -1.96
C ASP A 328 7.40 13.07 -2.81
N ILE A 329 7.46 13.59 -4.04
CA ILE A 329 6.36 13.53 -5.03
C ILE A 329 6.08 12.06 -5.40
N HIS A 330 7.13 11.30 -5.72
CA HIS A 330 7.05 9.87 -6.01
C HIS A 330 6.49 9.09 -4.83
N THR A 331 6.82 9.47 -3.59
CA THR A 331 6.24 8.86 -2.38
C THR A 331 4.72 9.07 -2.33
N GLY A 332 4.24 10.29 -2.58
CA GLY A 332 2.80 10.58 -2.61
C GLY A 332 2.06 9.97 -3.81
N LEU A 333 2.75 9.83 -4.95
CA LEU A 333 2.22 9.27 -6.18
C LEU A 333 2.28 7.74 -6.20
N SER A 334 3.48 7.16 -6.29
CA SER A 334 3.68 5.72 -6.50
C SER A 334 3.65 4.93 -5.19
N GLY A 335 4.20 5.50 -4.10
CA GLY A 335 4.30 4.84 -2.81
C GLY A 335 2.92 4.70 -2.17
N SER A 336 2.26 5.84 -1.95
CA SER A 336 0.89 5.90 -1.45
C SER A 336 -0.15 5.47 -2.49
N GLY A 337 0.11 5.68 -3.79
CA GLY A 337 -0.81 5.33 -4.87
C GLY A 337 -1.24 3.88 -4.92
N VAL A 338 -0.41 2.95 -4.46
CA VAL A 338 -0.79 1.53 -4.34
C VAL A 338 -2.06 1.38 -3.49
N ALA A 339 -2.17 2.11 -2.38
CA ALA A 339 -3.35 2.08 -1.53
C ALA A 339 -4.55 2.76 -2.21
N PHE A 340 -4.34 3.82 -3.00
CA PHE A 340 -5.41 4.50 -3.74
C PHE A 340 -6.00 3.55 -4.79
N VAL A 341 -5.15 2.79 -5.48
CA VAL A 341 -5.57 1.76 -6.45
C VAL A 341 -6.33 0.62 -5.76
N TYR A 342 -5.91 0.19 -4.57
CA TYR A 342 -6.66 -0.81 -3.80
C TYR A 342 -8.05 -0.31 -3.38
N LEU A 343 -8.16 0.93 -2.93
CA LEU A 343 -9.45 1.55 -2.62
C LEU A 343 -10.35 1.61 -3.86
N PHE A 344 -9.79 1.99 -5.02
CA PHE A 344 -10.55 2.02 -6.27
C PHE A 344 -11.03 0.62 -6.70
N ALA A 345 -10.16 -0.39 -6.61
CA ALA A 345 -10.52 -1.78 -6.90
C ALA A 345 -11.61 -2.32 -5.96
N GLU A 346 -11.53 -1.98 -4.67
CA GLU A 346 -12.56 -2.32 -3.68
C GLU A 346 -13.90 -1.65 -4.03
N ALA A 347 -13.90 -0.35 -4.34
CA ALA A 347 -15.10 0.39 -4.73
C ALA A 347 -15.74 -0.17 -6.02
N LEU A 348 -14.95 -0.56 -7.02
CA LEU A 348 -15.45 -1.25 -8.22
C LEU A 348 -16.13 -2.57 -7.87
N ALA A 349 -15.50 -3.38 -7.02
CA ALA A 349 -16.05 -4.66 -6.60
C ALA A 349 -17.37 -4.48 -5.81
N GLU A 350 -17.42 -3.50 -4.90
CA GLU A 350 -18.65 -3.17 -4.15
C GLU A 350 -19.77 -2.67 -5.07
N GLY A 351 -19.43 -1.87 -6.09
CA GLY A 351 -20.36 -1.47 -7.14
C GLY A 351 -20.96 -2.68 -7.89
N ALA A 352 -20.13 -3.67 -8.27
CA ALA A 352 -20.62 -4.88 -8.92
C ALA A 352 -21.49 -5.75 -7.99
N VAL A 353 -21.15 -5.83 -6.70
CA VAL A 353 -21.98 -6.52 -5.69
C VAL A 353 -23.34 -5.85 -5.54
N LYS A 354 -23.39 -4.51 -5.53
CA LYS A 354 -24.65 -3.75 -5.52
C LYS A 354 -25.54 -4.08 -6.71
N MET A 355 -24.94 -4.43 -7.86
CA MET A 355 -25.67 -4.88 -9.06
C MET A 355 -26.00 -6.38 -9.07
N GLY A 356 -25.73 -7.11 -7.98
CA GLY A 356 -26.10 -8.51 -7.81
C GLY A 356 -24.99 -9.54 -8.05
N MET A 357 -23.76 -9.11 -8.32
CA MET A 357 -22.64 -10.05 -8.53
C MET A 357 -22.18 -10.69 -7.21
N PRO A 358 -21.84 -12.00 -7.18
CA PRO A 358 -21.20 -12.62 -6.03
C PRO A 358 -19.88 -11.94 -5.65
N SER A 359 -19.71 -11.64 -4.37
CA SER A 359 -18.57 -10.85 -3.87
C SER A 359 -17.19 -11.37 -4.30
N ALA A 360 -16.93 -12.68 -4.22
CA ALA A 360 -15.63 -13.23 -4.61
C ALA A 360 -15.32 -13.03 -6.11
N LEU A 361 -16.34 -13.15 -6.97
CA LEU A 361 -16.20 -12.91 -8.40
C LEU A 361 -15.97 -11.42 -8.69
N ALA A 362 -16.73 -10.54 -8.03
CA ALA A 362 -16.59 -9.09 -8.17
C ALA A 362 -15.18 -8.60 -7.84
N HIS A 363 -14.60 -9.07 -6.73
CA HIS A 363 -13.22 -8.70 -6.36
C HIS A 363 -12.19 -9.23 -7.36
N SER A 364 -12.37 -10.46 -7.85
CA SER A 364 -11.45 -11.06 -8.83
C SER A 364 -11.49 -10.30 -10.16
N ILE A 365 -12.69 -9.96 -10.65
CA ILE A 365 -12.87 -9.18 -11.87
C ILE A 365 -12.33 -7.76 -11.69
N ALA A 366 -12.64 -7.08 -10.58
CA ALA A 366 -12.13 -5.73 -10.33
C ALA A 366 -10.59 -5.68 -10.33
N ALA A 367 -9.94 -6.64 -9.66
CA ALA A 367 -8.48 -6.76 -9.67
C ALA A 367 -7.93 -6.98 -11.10
N GLN A 368 -8.56 -7.86 -11.88
CA GLN A 368 -8.16 -8.13 -13.27
C GLN A 368 -8.37 -6.90 -14.18
N THR A 369 -9.46 -6.16 -14.00
CA THR A 369 -9.74 -4.92 -14.73
C THR A 369 -8.67 -3.87 -14.47
N VAL A 370 -8.29 -3.68 -13.21
CA VAL A 370 -7.21 -2.74 -12.83
C VAL A 370 -5.88 -3.17 -13.44
N LEU A 371 -5.54 -4.46 -13.36
CA LEU A 371 -4.30 -5.00 -13.95
C LEU A 371 -4.25 -4.76 -15.46
N GLY A 372 -5.29 -5.16 -16.19
CA GLY A 372 -5.34 -5.04 -17.65
C GLY A 372 -5.33 -3.59 -18.13
N ALA A 373 -6.08 -2.70 -17.46
CA ALA A 373 -6.06 -1.28 -17.77
C ALA A 373 -4.69 -0.64 -17.52
N GLY A 374 -4.02 -1.01 -16.43
CA GLY A 374 -2.66 -0.54 -16.13
C GLY A 374 -1.63 -1.00 -17.16
N GLN A 375 -1.72 -2.27 -17.61
CA GLN A 375 -0.86 -2.80 -18.66
C GLN A 375 -1.08 -2.08 -20.00
N LEU A 376 -2.33 -1.93 -20.43
CA LEU A 376 -2.65 -1.18 -21.66
C LEU A 376 -2.17 0.27 -21.60
N LEU A 377 -2.33 0.93 -20.46
CA LEU A 377 -1.84 2.30 -20.26
C LEU A 377 -0.33 2.38 -20.41
N ARG A 378 0.41 1.49 -19.75
CA ARG A 378 1.87 1.46 -19.81
C ARG A 378 2.40 1.12 -21.20
N ASP A 379 1.84 0.10 -21.84
CA ASP A 379 2.44 -0.52 -23.02
C ASP A 379 2.00 0.16 -24.34
N SER A 380 0.89 0.92 -24.32
CA SER A 380 0.38 1.55 -25.54
C SER A 380 1.05 2.86 -25.94
N GLY A 381 1.71 3.56 -24.99
CA GLY A 381 2.24 4.92 -25.19
C GLY A 381 1.17 5.99 -25.47
N LYS A 382 -0.12 5.65 -25.35
CA LYS A 382 -1.23 6.58 -25.63
C LYS A 382 -1.54 7.44 -24.41
N HIS A 383 -2.01 8.66 -24.66
CA HIS A 383 -2.52 9.52 -23.60
C HIS A 383 -3.74 8.87 -22.90
N PRO A 384 -3.87 8.92 -21.56
CA PRO A 384 -4.99 8.29 -20.84
C PRO A 384 -6.38 8.70 -21.33
N ALA A 385 -6.55 9.97 -21.75
CA ALA A 385 -7.81 10.45 -22.29
C ALA A 385 -8.18 9.76 -23.62
N GLN A 386 -7.19 9.39 -24.45
CA GLN A 386 -7.42 8.67 -25.69
C GLN A 386 -7.86 7.23 -25.39
N LEU A 387 -7.15 6.50 -24.53
CA LEU A 387 -7.54 5.14 -24.12
C LEU A 387 -8.95 5.10 -23.54
N ARG A 388 -9.31 6.11 -22.74
CA ARG A 388 -10.67 6.26 -22.22
C ARG A 388 -11.69 6.46 -23.34
N SER A 389 -11.41 7.30 -24.34
CA SER A 389 -12.30 7.51 -25.49
C SER A 389 -12.46 6.23 -26.33
N GLU A 390 -11.40 5.45 -26.51
CA GLU A 390 -11.42 4.19 -27.28
C GLU A 390 -12.37 3.13 -26.69
N VAL A 391 -12.64 3.18 -25.39
CA VAL A 391 -13.60 2.27 -24.70
C VAL A 391 -14.99 2.90 -24.47
N CYS A 392 -15.22 4.12 -24.97
CA CYS A 392 -16.50 4.83 -24.87
C CYS A 392 -17.25 4.78 -26.20
N THR A 393 -18.22 3.89 -26.31
CA THR A 393 -19.17 3.93 -27.42
C THR A 393 -20.24 5.01 -27.17
N PRO A 394 -20.68 5.76 -28.20
CA PRO A 394 -21.77 6.73 -28.07
C PRO A 394 -23.03 6.09 -27.48
N GLY A 395 -23.57 6.65 -26.40
CA GLY A 395 -24.72 6.11 -25.68
C GLY A 395 -24.47 4.78 -24.93
N GLY A 396 -23.23 4.29 -24.90
CA GLY A 396 -22.87 3.02 -24.24
C GLY A 396 -22.74 3.13 -22.72
N THR A 397 -22.61 1.99 -22.05
CA THR A 397 -22.55 1.91 -20.58
C THR A 397 -21.38 2.70 -19.98
N THR A 398 -20.22 2.71 -20.66
CA THR A 398 -19.00 3.38 -20.19
C THR A 398 -19.21 4.88 -19.97
N ILE A 399 -19.86 5.59 -20.91
CA ILE A 399 -19.98 7.05 -20.81
C ILE A 399 -20.94 7.48 -19.68
N PHE A 400 -21.99 6.70 -19.39
CA PHE A 400 -22.86 6.93 -18.24
C PHE A 400 -22.11 6.70 -16.92
N GLY A 401 -21.28 5.66 -16.85
CA GLY A 401 -20.41 5.41 -15.69
C GLY A 401 -19.39 6.53 -15.46
N LEU A 402 -18.73 6.99 -16.53
CA LEU A 402 -17.79 8.11 -16.47
C LEU A 402 -18.48 9.40 -16.05
N HIS A 403 -19.67 9.70 -16.56
CA HIS A 403 -20.42 10.89 -16.16
C HIS A 403 -20.70 10.89 -14.65
N ALA A 404 -21.12 9.76 -14.08
CA ALA A 404 -21.33 9.63 -12.63
C ALA A 404 -20.02 9.77 -11.83
N MET A 405 -18.89 9.27 -12.34
CA MET A 405 -17.57 9.47 -11.72
C MET A 405 -17.12 10.93 -11.73
N GLU A 406 -17.38 11.66 -12.82
CA GLU A 406 -17.07 13.10 -12.91
C GLU A 406 -17.96 13.92 -11.95
N GLN A 407 -19.26 13.59 -11.84
CA GLN A 407 -20.14 14.18 -10.81
C GLN A 407 -19.63 13.92 -9.39
N GLY A 408 -19.03 12.75 -9.15
CA GLY A 408 -18.38 12.39 -7.89
C GLY A 408 -17.02 13.07 -7.65
N GLY A 409 -16.50 13.85 -8.60
CA GLY A 409 -15.26 14.60 -8.43
C GLY A 409 -13.99 13.76 -8.36
N VAL A 410 -13.95 12.58 -9.02
CA VAL A 410 -12.83 11.63 -8.94
C VAL A 410 -11.47 12.29 -9.23
N ARG A 411 -11.40 13.18 -10.21
CA ARG A 411 -10.14 13.88 -10.55
C ARG A 411 -9.65 14.77 -9.41
N ALA A 412 -10.54 15.61 -8.87
CA ALA A 412 -10.23 16.50 -7.77
C ALA A 412 -9.76 15.72 -6.55
N ALA A 413 -10.52 14.68 -6.15
CA ALA A 413 -10.15 13.83 -5.02
C ALA A 413 -8.78 13.15 -5.20
N THR A 414 -8.48 12.67 -6.41
CA THR A 414 -7.21 11.99 -6.69
C THR A 414 -6.03 12.95 -6.67
N ILE A 415 -6.17 14.15 -7.25
CA ILE A 415 -5.14 15.19 -7.24
C ILE A 415 -4.82 15.60 -5.80
N THR A 416 -5.85 15.90 -5.00
CA THR A 416 -5.70 16.27 -3.59
C THR A 416 -5.06 15.14 -2.77
N ALA A 417 -5.37 13.88 -3.06
CA ALA A 417 -4.75 12.74 -2.37
C ALA A 417 -3.23 12.68 -2.61
N VAL A 418 -2.78 12.86 -3.86
CA VAL A 418 -1.35 12.88 -4.21
C VAL A 418 -0.65 14.07 -3.57
N GLU A 419 -1.26 15.26 -3.63
CA GLU A 419 -0.76 16.47 -2.99
C GLU A 419 -0.57 16.28 -1.48
N THR A 420 -1.64 15.87 -0.78
CA THR A 420 -1.62 15.67 0.68
C THR A 420 -0.59 14.62 1.10
N ALA A 421 -0.48 13.51 0.35
CA ALA A 421 0.51 12.47 0.63
C ALA A 421 1.95 12.96 0.40
N THR A 422 2.17 13.77 -0.63
CA THR A 422 3.47 14.40 -0.94
C THR A 422 3.88 15.37 0.16
N GLU A 423 2.96 16.23 0.60
CA GLU A 423 3.21 17.15 1.72
C GLU A 423 3.56 16.39 3.00
N ARG A 424 2.81 15.32 3.29
CA ARG A 424 3.12 14.47 4.44
C ARG A 424 4.49 13.82 4.34
N ALA A 425 4.93 13.39 3.14
CA ALA A 425 6.27 12.86 2.94
C ALA A 425 7.35 13.92 3.26
N ARG A 426 7.16 15.17 2.81
CA ARG A 426 8.06 16.30 3.12
C ARG A 426 8.13 16.57 4.62
N GLU A 427 7.00 16.57 5.33
CA GLU A 427 6.95 16.76 6.79
C GLU A 427 7.75 15.69 7.55
N LEU A 428 7.60 14.43 7.15
CA LEU A 428 8.34 13.32 7.76
C LEU A 428 9.85 13.46 7.56
N GLY A 429 10.26 13.97 6.40
CA GLY A 429 11.68 14.22 6.14
C GLY A 429 12.27 15.34 6.95
N ARG A 430 11.53 16.43 7.19
CA ARG A 430 11.95 17.52 8.09
C ARG A 430 12.18 17.04 9.52
N LYS A 431 11.34 16.14 10.04
CA LYS A 431 11.48 15.59 11.41
C LYS A 431 12.66 14.65 11.57
N SER A 432 13.16 14.10 10.47
CA SER A 432 14.27 13.14 10.44
C SER A 432 15.62 13.82 10.21
N ALA A 433 15.65 15.12 9.92
CA ALA A 433 16.86 15.92 9.91
C ALA A 433 17.36 16.09 11.36
N PRO A 434 18.66 15.87 11.65
CA PRO A 434 19.21 16.16 12.96
C PRO A 434 18.96 17.64 13.28
N THR A 435 18.35 17.93 14.43
CA THR A 435 18.32 19.29 14.97
C THR A 435 19.76 19.73 15.08
N ALA A 436 20.17 20.71 14.27
CA ALA A 436 21.46 21.37 14.39
C ALA A 436 21.59 21.82 15.84
N THR A 437 22.37 21.07 16.61
CA THR A 437 22.59 21.36 18.00
C THR A 437 23.44 22.62 18.00
N GLU A 438 22.92 23.70 18.57
CA GLU A 438 23.68 24.90 18.90
C GLU A 438 24.80 24.52 19.90
N ASN A 439 25.89 23.95 19.39
CA ASN A 439 27.17 23.98 20.10
C ASN A 439 27.96 25.17 19.56
N ARG A 440 27.47 26.36 19.93
CA ARG A 440 28.35 27.50 20.20
C ARG A 440 28.60 27.53 21.70
N LYS A 441 29.75 27.02 22.13
CA LYS A 441 30.62 27.65 23.12
C LYS A 441 31.98 26.96 23.13
#